data_AF-A0A958FDT0-F1
#
_entry.id   AF-A0A958FDT0-F1
#
_cell.length_a   1.000
_cell.length_b   1.000
_cell.length_c   1.000
_cell.angle_alpha   90.00
_cell.angle_beta   90.00
_cell.angle_gamma   90.00
#
_symmetry.space_group_name_H-M   'P 1'
#
loop_
_entity.id
_entity.type
_entity.pdbx_description
1 polymer ?
#
loop_
_entity_poly.entity_id
_entity_poly.type
_entity_poly.pdbx_seq_one_letter_code
_entity_poly.pdbx_strand_id
1 'polypeptide(L)'
;DYDGMTFWLSADTDWLLPASLKPYWPDWLNLALGYGARDLPQGNMELKYRTWYLGLDYNLEKLPGDTPFLKSLKSMLNAIHFPAPALRIGEDGQVFYLLKL
;
A
#
# COMPACT_ATOMS: atom_id res chain seq x y z
N ASP A 1 12.99 -18.22 -5.44
CA ASP A 1 12.63 -17.57 -6.71
C ASP A 1 11.87 -16.31 -6.35
N TYR A 2 12.46 -15.14 -6.54
CA TYR A 2 11.94 -13.84 -6.06
C TYR A 2 11.55 -12.92 -7.22
N ASP A 3 11.69 -13.41 -8.43
CA ASP A 3 11.44 -12.64 -9.63
C ASP A 3 9.94 -12.32 -9.75
N GLY A 4 9.60 -11.03 -9.84
CA GLY A 4 8.21 -10.58 -9.91
C GLY A 4 7.51 -10.36 -8.57
N MET A 5 8.20 -10.52 -7.43
CA MET A 5 7.63 -10.17 -6.13
C MET A 5 7.59 -8.64 -5.94
N THR A 6 6.48 -8.16 -5.39
CA THR A 6 6.32 -6.76 -4.96
C THR A 6 6.11 -6.74 -3.45
N PHE A 7 6.99 -6.03 -2.75
CA PHE A 7 6.89 -5.83 -1.32
C PHE A 7 6.14 -4.54 -1.06
N TRP A 8 5.17 -4.56 -0.15
CA TRP A 8 4.39 -3.41 0.24
C TRP A 8 4.62 -3.10 1.71
N LEU A 9 4.81 -1.82 2.01
CA LEU A 9 4.87 -1.29 3.36
C LEU A 9 3.74 -0.27 3.51
N SER A 10 2.80 -0.51 4.43
CA SER A 10 1.72 0.42 4.75
C SER A 10 2.05 1.22 6.00
N ALA A 11 1.76 2.51 5.95
CA ALA A 11 2.01 3.49 6.99
C ALA A 11 0.70 4.17 7.38
N ASP A 12 0.34 4.05 8.65
CA ASP A 12 -0.80 4.77 9.21
C ASP A 12 -0.60 6.30 9.11
N THR A 13 -1.57 6.99 8.53
CA THR A 13 -1.46 8.42 8.27
C THR A 13 -1.52 9.28 9.52
N ASP A 14 -2.02 8.75 10.64
CA ASP A 14 -2.07 9.46 11.92
C ASP A 14 -0.67 9.84 12.41
N TRP A 15 0.35 9.04 12.14
CA TRP A 15 1.73 9.35 12.51
C TRP A 15 2.52 10.02 11.39
N LEU A 16 2.09 9.84 10.13
CA LEU A 16 2.81 10.33 8.97
C LEU A 16 2.47 11.80 8.62
N LEU A 17 1.20 12.21 8.78
CA LEU A 17 0.73 13.51 8.34
C LEU A 17 0.96 14.62 9.39
N PRO A 18 1.34 15.84 8.97
CA PRO A 18 1.46 16.99 9.86
C PRO A 18 0.08 17.39 10.40
N ALA A 19 0.06 17.99 11.60
CA ALA A 19 -1.18 18.36 12.30
C ALA A 19 -2.10 19.28 11.48
N SER A 20 -1.55 20.07 10.56
CA SER A 20 -2.31 20.94 9.65
C SER A 20 -3.12 20.17 8.58
N LEU A 21 -2.67 18.96 8.19
CA LEU A 21 -3.31 18.16 7.15
C LEU A 21 -4.26 17.09 7.71
N LYS A 22 -4.09 16.69 8.97
CA LYS A 22 -4.94 15.66 9.62
C LYS A 22 -6.45 15.94 9.51
N PRO A 23 -6.97 17.16 9.73
CA PRO A 23 -8.42 17.41 9.66
C PRO A 23 -9.03 17.19 8.27
N TYR A 24 -8.21 17.18 7.23
CA TYR A 24 -8.63 17.04 5.84
C TYR A 24 -8.39 15.64 5.28
N TRP A 25 -7.75 14.78 6.05
CA TRP A 25 -7.41 13.43 5.64
C TRP A 25 -8.29 12.41 6.36
N PRO A 26 -8.87 11.43 5.67
CA PRO A 26 -9.68 10.41 6.33
C PRO A 26 -8.82 9.44 7.16
N ASP A 27 -9.12 9.31 8.45
CA ASP A 27 -8.40 8.43 9.40
C ASP A 27 -8.40 6.94 9.02
N TRP A 28 -9.31 6.51 8.16
CA TRP A 28 -9.41 5.13 7.66
C TRP A 28 -8.56 4.86 6.41
N LEU A 29 -7.82 5.86 5.91
CA LEU A 29 -7.07 5.77 4.66
C LEU A 29 -5.56 5.95 4.92
N ASN A 30 -4.84 4.85 4.86
CA ASN A 30 -3.38 4.81 5.01
C ASN A 30 -2.66 5.03 3.67
N LEU A 31 -1.36 5.27 3.75
CA LEU A 31 -0.46 5.34 2.60
C LEU A 31 0.43 4.12 2.54
N ALA A 32 0.60 3.54 1.35
CA ALA A 32 1.45 2.38 1.13
C ALA A 32 2.56 2.68 0.11
N LEU A 33 3.77 2.21 0.41
CA LEU A 33 4.91 2.21 -0.50
C LEU A 33 5.18 0.79 -0.97
N GLY A 34 5.15 0.57 -2.28
CA GLY A 34 5.50 -0.70 -2.89
C GLY A 34 6.87 -0.64 -3.57
N TYR A 35 7.62 -1.74 -3.51
CA TYR A 35 8.86 -1.92 -4.25
C TYR A 35 8.84 -3.29 -4.93
N GLY A 36 8.93 -3.29 -6.25
CA GLY A 36 9.01 -4.49 -7.08
C GLY A 36 10.33 -4.57 -7.82
N ALA A 37 10.86 -5.77 -7.93
CA ALA A 37 12.00 -6.10 -8.80
C ALA A 37 11.58 -7.22 -9.77
N ARG A 38 11.88 -7.05 -11.05
CA ARG A 38 11.62 -8.03 -12.11
C ARG A 38 12.88 -8.29 -12.95
N ASP A 39 12.92 -9.47 -13.55
CA ASP A 39 13.99 -10.06 -14.33
C ASP A 39 15.32 -10.00 -13.60
N LEU A 40 15.40 -10.67 -12.45
CA LEU A 40 16.66 -10.91 -11.75
C LEU A 40 17.48 -11.88 -12.61
N PRO A 41 18.57 -11.45 -13.26
CA PRO A 41 19.36 -12.37 -14.09
C PRO A 41 19.89 -13.48 -13.18
N GLN A 42 19.76 -14.75 -13.58
CA GLN A 42 20.24 -15.92 -12.83
C GLN A 42 21.78 -15.99 -12.60
N GLY A 43 22.50 -14.87 -12.69
CA GLY A 43 23.94 -14.81 -12.52
C GLY A 43 24.57 -13.41 -12.49
N ASN A 44 23.83 -12.34 -12.85
CA ASN A 44 24.33 -10.96 -12.79
C ASN A 44 23.55 -10.19 -11.71
N MET A 45 24.25 -9.61 -10.75
CA MET A 45 23.68 -8.89 -9.60
C MET A 45 23.04 -7.53 -9.95
N GLU A 46 22.77 -7.26 -11.23
CA GLU A 46 22.11 -6.03 -11.66
C GLU A 46 20.60 -6.23 -11.74
N LEU A 47 19.89 -5.58 -10.81
CA LEU A 47 18.43 -5.42 -10.85
C LEU A 47 18.06 -4.62 -12.09
N LYS A 48 17.52 -5.28 -13.12
CA LYS A 48 17.31 -4.66 -14.44
C LYS A 48 16.00 -3.88 -14.56
N TYR A 49 14.99 -4.23 -13.76
CA TYR A 49 13.72 -3.52 -13.74
C TYR A 49 13.24 -3.29 -12.31
N ARG A 50 13.47 -2.08 -11.81
CA ARG A 50 12.88 -1.62 -10.54
C ARG A 50 11.55 -0.92 -10.82
N THR A 51 10.61 -1.09 -9.92
CA THR A 51 9.34 -0.37 -9.99
C THR A 51 8.95 0.04 -8.58
N TRP A 52 8.70 1.33 -8.42
CA TRP A 52 8.17 1.89 -7.19
C TRP A 52 6.67 2.03 -7.31
N TYR A 53 5.97 1.89 -6.19
CA TYR A 53 4.54 2.10 -6.13
C TYR A 53 4.20 3.02 -4.96
N LEU A 54 3.27 3.94 -5.17
CA LEU A 54 2.64 4.72 -4.11
C LEU A 54 1.14 4.40 -4.13
N GLY A 55 0.66 3.71 -3.12
CA GLY A 55 -0.72 3.24 -3.01
C GLY A 55 -1.46 3.86 -1.84
N LEU A 56 -2.79 3.75 -1.89
CA LEU A 56 -3.63 3.90 -0.73
C LEU A 56 -3.85 2.52 -0.07
N ASP A 57 -4.16 2.51 1.22
CA ASP A 57 -4.42 1.30 1.98
C ASP A 57 -5.56 1.55 2.97
N TYR A 58 -6.53 0.63 3.07
CA TYR A 58 -7.71 0.86 3.90
C TYR A 58 -7.48 0.31 5.30
N ASN A 59 -7.59 1.16 6.33
CA ASN A 59 -7.62 0.73 7.72
C ASN A 59 -9.07 0.58 8.18
N LEU A 60 -9.63 -0.63 8.02
CA LEU A 60 -11.05 -0.86 8.31
C LEU A 60 -11.38 -0.80 9.80
N GLU A 61 -10.38 -0.93 10.68
CA GLU A 61 -10.57 -0.84 12.14
C GLU A 61 -11.00 0.57 12.56
N LYS A 62 -10.61 1.59 11.80
CA LYS A 62 -10.93 3.02 11.99
C LYS A 62 -12.33 3.40 11.52
N LEU A 63 -13.06 2.49 10.87
CA LEU A 63 -14.45 2.74 10.49
C LEU A 63 -15.35 2.90 11.73
N PRO A 64 -16.42 3.72 11.66
CA PRO A 64 -17.29 3.99 12.80
C PRO A 64 -17.97 2.72 13.35
N GLY A 65 -18.20 2.70 14.66
CA GLY A 65 -18.93 1.64 15.37
C GLY A 65 -18.02 0.78 16.26
N ASP A 66 -18.35 0.73 17.56
CA ASP A 66 -17.45 0.18 18.58
C ASP A 66 -18.02 -1.00 19.37
N THR A 67 -19.08 -1.63 18.86
CA THR A 67 -19.61 -2.85 19.49
C THR A 67 -18.60 -4.00 19.37
N PRO A 68 -18.57 -4.95 20.31
CA PRO A 68 -17.64 -6.08 20.26
C PRO A 68 -17.72 -6.87 18.95
N PHE A 69 -18.94 -7.06 18.43
CA PHE A 69 -19.15 -7.70 17.12
C PHE A 69 -18.52 -6.91 15.97
N LEU A 70 -18.75 -5.58 15.92
CA LEU A 70 -18.19 -4.73 14.86
C LEU A 70 -16.67 -4.67 14.92
N LYS A 71 -16.07 -4.64 16.12
CA LYS A 71 -14.61 -4.69 16.27
C LYS A 71 -14.03 -5.98 15.71
N SER A 72 -14.62 -7.13 16.04
CA SER A 72 -14.20 -8.42 15.47
C SER A 72 -14.36 -8.46 13.95
N LEU A 73 -15.51 -8.01 13.44
CA LEU A 73 -15.77 -7.97 12.00
C LEU A 73 -14.78 -7.06 11.27
N LYS A 74 -14.54 -5.85 11.78
CA LYS A 74 -13.57 -4.90 11.22
C LYS A 74 -12.17 -5.49 11.17
N SER A 75 -11.73 -6.15 12.24
CA SER A 75 -10.40 -6.79 12.28
C SER A 75 -10.29 -7.94 11.28
N MET A 76 -11.33 -8.77 11.15
CA MET A 76 -11.37 -9.85 10.14
C MET A 76 -11.31 -9.31 8.72
N LEU A 77 -12.04 -8.24 8.43
CA LEU A 77 -12.02 -7.60 7.12
C LEU A 77 -10.67 -6.92 6.86
N ASN A 78 -10.06 -6.29 7.87
CA ASN A 78 -8.76 -5.62 7.75
C ASN A 78 -7.62 -6.60 7.38
N ALA A 79 -7.80 -7.89 7.68
CA ALA A 79 -6.86 -8.95 7.24
C ALA A 79 -6.95 -9.26 5.73
N ILE A 80 -8.04 -8.86 5.07
CA ILE A 80 -8.24 -9.03 3.63
C ILE A 80 -7.65 -7.80 2.93
N HIS A 81 -6.81 -8.03 1.93
CA HIS A 81 -6.34 -6.95 1.05
C HIS A 81 -7.48 -6.52 0.12
N PHE A 82 -7.94 -5.29 0.27
CA PHE A 82 -8.94 -4.70 -0.62
C PHE A 82 -8.27 -4.01 -1.81
N PRO A 83 -8.91 -4.04 -3.00
CA PRO A 83 -8.44 -3.31 -4.16
C PRO A 83 -8.33 -1.82 -3.86
N ALA A 84 -7.11 -1.28 -3.88
CA ALA A 84 -6.84 0.12 -3.62
C ALA A 84 -6.12 0.79 -4.79
N PRO A 85 -6.41 2.06 -5.10
CA PRO A 85 -5.71 2.77 -6.16
C PRO A 85 -4.24 2.97 -5.78
N ALA A 86 -3.36 2.74 -6.74
CA ALA A 86 -1.93 2.93 -6.61
C ALA A 86 -1.33 3.52 -7.89
N LEU A 87 -0.33 4.37 -7.70
CA LEU A 87 0.54 4.88 -8.74
C LEU A 87 1.74 3.97 -8.86
N ARG A 88 1.98 3.42 -10.03
CA ARG A 88 3.20 2.71 -10.39
C ARG A 88 4.15 3.67 -11.09
N ILE A 89 5.41 3.69 -10.65
CA ILE A 89 6.48 4.51 -11.23
C ILE A 89 7.55 3.56 -11.78
N GLY A 90 7.66 3.51 -13.11
CA GLY A 90 8.70 2.77 -13.83
C GLY A 90 10.05 3.48 -13.76
N GLU A 91 11.14 2.75 -14.03
CA GLU A 91 12.51 3.31 -14.07
C GLU A 91 12.68 4.41 -15.12
N ASP A 92 11.89 4.39 -16.18
CA ASP A 92 11.84 5.41 -17.23
C ASP A 92 10.93 6.59 -16.88
N GLY A 93 10.40 6.64 -15.65
CA GLY A 93 9.53 7.70 -15.16
C GLY A 93 8.08 7.56 -15.61
N GLN A 94 7.70 6.46 -16.26
CA GLN A 94 6.30 6.21 -16.63
C GLN A 94 5.44 6.03 -15.38
N VAL A 95 4.33 6.77 -15.31
CA VAL A 95 3.35 6.68 -14.22
C VAL A 95 2.08 6.00 -14.73
N PHE A 96 1.67 4.93 -14.05
CA PHE A 96 0.42 4.22 -14.33
C PHE A 96 -0.48 4.17 -13.10
N TYR A 97 -1.78 4.31 -13.31
CA TYR A 97 -2.79 4.06 -12.29
C TYR A 97 -3.15 2.57 -12.30
N LEU A 98 -3.01 1.91 -11.16
CA LEU A 98 -3.31 0.50 -10.98
C LEU A 98 -4.20 0.29 -9.76
N LEU A 99 -4.91 -0.83 -9.74
CA LEU A 99 -5.54 -1.34 -8.53
C LEU A 99 -4.57 -2.34 -7.90
N LYS A 100 -4.10 -2.02 -6.69
CA LYS A 100 -3.37 -2.93 -5.81
C LYS A 100 -4.38 -3.94 -5.26
N LEU A 101 -4.22 -5.22 -5.58
CA LEU A 101 -5.00 -6.34 -5.05
C LEU A 101 -4.30 -7.01 -3.86
#